data_AF-A0A1E3PFW9-F1
#
_entry.id   AF-A0A1E3PFW9-F1
#
_cell.length_a   1.000
_cell.length_b   1.000
_cell.length_c   1.000
_cell.angle_alpha   90.00
_cell.angle_beta   90.00
_cell.angle_gamma   90.00
#
_symmetry.space_group_name_H-M   'P 1'
#
loop_
_entity.id
_entity.type
_entity.pdbx_description
1 polymer ?
#
loop_
_entity_poly.entity_id
_entity_poly.type
_entity_poly.pdbx_seq_one_letter_code
_entity_poly.pdbx_strand_id
1 'polypeptide(L)'
;MNILLCITDKSLVYYNLDDVLSSGLKTQKPGQPVGSGVVGHRLSKHREVGFFSVGRMKDRTLLFYKRKEGLSSTFNILEPVKEKGSLKKRSKIPFTRVSDAGSTEYFRDVDKIYVPTECYGMNIFKNYFAIHSSRGFEAMSLDFKFARSLPESYVSASGNSLSISGYTSDSLKKKVDGSKPMGIFRVMEASFLLCYEEFAIYTDKYGNIMGSNVINFISKASWVAIQHPYLFVIHEEMIEIRKVDDLVGSVKQIITGKDIRLMDDKEDQLVIALTHPKINDRQLILEFIRNEYILEDNGSSDL
;
A
#
# COMPACT_ATOMS: atom_id res chain seq x y z
N MET A 1 -22.28 -4.19 -0.84
CA MET A 1 -21.97 -3.84 -2.23
C MET A 1 -20.77 -4.69 -2.60
N ASN A 2 -20.97 -5.65 -3.50
CA ASN A 2 -19.94 -6.64 -3.84
C ASN A 2 -19.31 -6.22 -5.17
N ILE A 3 -18.13 -5.61 -5.10
CA ILE A 3 -17.43 -5.09 -6.28
C ILE A 3 -16.05 -5.70 -6.38
N LEU A 4 -15.69 -6.08 -7.61
CA LEU A 4 -14.33 -6.36 -8.01
C LEU A 4 -13.76 -5.12 -8.71
N LEU A 5 -12.64 -4.60 -8.23
CA LEU A 5 -11.87 -3.55 -8.87
C LEU A 5 -10.62 -4.14 -9.50
N CYS A 6 -10.29 -3.73 -10.72
CA CYS A 6 -9.02 -4.07 -11.34
C CYS A 6 -8.51 -2.96 -12.24
N ILE A 7 -7.20 -2.97 -12.48
CA ILE A 7 -6.57 -2.19 -13.54
C ILE A 7 -6.38 -3.11 -14.74
N THR A 8 -6.93 -2.73 -15.89
CA THR A 8 -6.71 -3.42 -17.17
C THR A 8 -6.30 -2.39 -18.22
N ASP A 9 -5.20 -2.64 -18.93
CA ASP A 9 -4.57 -1.68 -19.85
C ASP A 9 -4.48 -0.26 -19.26
N LYS A 10 -3.95 -0.17 -18.02
CA LYS A 10 -3.81 1.08 -17.25
C LYS A 10 -5.12 1.89 -17.14
N SER A 11 -6.26 1.21 -17.14
CA SER A 11 -7.59 1.78 -16.93
C SER A 11 -8.23 1.12 -15.72
N LEU A 12 -8.79 1.92 -14.81
CA LEU A 12 -9.50 1.41 -13.63
C LEU A 12 -10.91 1.00 -14.03
N VAL A 13 -11.26 -0.25 -13.75
CA VAL A 13 -12.55 -0.85 -14.10
C VAL A 13 -13.13 -1.52 -12.86
N TYR A 14 -14.45 -1.42 -12.70
CA TYR A 14 -15.16 -2.22 -11.72
C TYR A 14 -16.12 -3.20 -12.40
N TYR A 15 -16.35 -4.32 -11.73
CA TYR A 15 -17.33 -5.33 -12.07
C TYR A 15 -18.22 -5.60 -10.86
N ASN A 16 -19.48 -5.95 -11.09
CA ASN A 16 -20.29 -6.55 -10.04
C ASN A 16 -19.72 -7.95 -9.76
N LEU A 17 -19.34 -8.20 -8.50
CA LEU A 17 -18.71 -9.46 -8.12
C LEU A 17 -19.66 -10.65 -8.30
N ASP A 18 -20.95 -10.48 -8.07
CA ASP A 18 -21.94 -11.54 -8.20
C ASP A 18 -22.06 -11.99 -9.68
N ASP A 19 -21.94 -11.06 -10.63
CA ASP A 19 -21.93 -11.34 -12.07
C ASP A 19 -20.66 -12.10 -12.48
N VAL A 20 -19.50 -11.70 -11.93
CA VAL A 20 -18.20 -12.37 -12.17
C VAL A 20 -18.26 -13.83 -11.68
N LEU A 21 -18.73 -14.04 -10.45
CA LEU A 21 -18.84 -15.36 -9.84
C LEU A 21 -19.84 -16.25 -10.59
N SER A 22 -21.00 -15.69 -10.95
CA SER A 22 -22.04 -16.41 -11.69
C SER A 22 -21.60 -16.82 -13.10
N SER A 23 -20.72 -16.05 -13.72
CA SER A 23 -20.11 -16.39 -15.02
C SER A 23 -19.15 -17.59 -14.90
N GLY A 24 -18.36 -17.64 -13.83
CA GLY A 24 -17.40 -18.73 -13.59
C GLY A 24 -18.04 -20.09 -13.28
N LEU A 25 -19.27 -20.09 -12.74
CA LEU A 25 -20.01 -21.31 -12.39
C LEU A 25 -20.80 -21.92 -13.55
N LYS A 26 -21.00 -21.19 -14.65
CA LYS A 26 -21.73 -21.71 -15.82
C LYS A 26 -20.80 -22.62 -16.63
N THR A 27 -21.22 -23.87 -16.83
CA THR A 27 -20.57 -24.79 -17.79
C THR A 27 -20.52 -24.10 -19.15
N GLN A 28 -19.31 -23.78 -19.62
CA GLN A 28 -19.12 -23.15 -20.92
C GLN A 28 -19.74 -24.02 -22.00
N LYS A 29 -20.68 -23.46 -22.78
CA LYS A 29 -21.09 -24.11 -24.03
C LYS A 29 -19.89 -24.11 -24.99
N PRO A 30 -19.61 -25.22 -25.68
CA PRO A 30 -18.52 -25.26 -26.65
C PRO A 30 -18.66 -24.14 -27.68
N GLY A 31 -17.63 -23.31 -27.84
CA GLY A 31 -17.57 -22.23 -28.83
C GLY A 31 -18.00 -20.83 -28.35
N GLN A 32 -18.41 -20.64 -27.09
CA GLN A 32 -18.57 -19.28 -26.54
C GLN A 32 -17.24 -18.70 -26.05
N PRO A 33 -16.94 -17.41 -26.31
CA PRO A 33 -15.79 -16.75 -25.70
C PRO A 33 -15.91 -16.79 -24.17
N VAL A 34 -14.80 -17.12 -23.50
CA VAL A 34 -14.66 -17.07 -22.04
C VAL A 34 -15.01 -15.66 -21.56
N GLY A 35 -16.00 -15.51 -20.68
CA GLY A 35 -16.39 -14.23 -20.09
C GLY A 35 -17.42 -13.40 -20.86
N SER A 36 -18.08 -13.95 -21.88
CA SER A 36 -19.07 -13.27 -22.75
C SER A 36 -20.33 -12.66 -22.08
N GLY A 37 -20.41 -12.60 -20.76
CA GLY A 37 -21.55 -12.04 -20.01
C GLY A 37 -21.22 -11.03 -18.92
N VAL A 38 -19.94 -10.78 -18.59
CA VAL A 38 -19.58 -9.86 -17.51
C VAL A 38 -19.25 -8.49 -18.08
N VAL A 39 -20.08 -7.49 -17.78
CA VAL A 39 -19.87 -6.11 -18.24
C VAL A 39 -19.01 -5.36 -17.22
N GLY A 40 -17.85 -4.87 -17.66
CA GLY A 40 -16.99 -3.99 -16.89
C GLY A 40 -17.32 -2.52 -17.11
N HIS A 41 -17.30 -1.74 -16.04
CA HIS A 41 -17.56 -0.31 -16.06
C HIS A 41 -16.30 0.48 -15.72
N ARG A 42 -15.81 1.30 -16.65
CA ARG A 42 -14.60 2.11 -16.46
C ARG A 42 -14.87 3.26 -15.49
N LEU A 43 -13.95 3.46 -14.55
CA LEU A 43 -13.91 4.59 -13.59
C LEU A 43 -12.88 5.66 -13.98
N SER A 44 -11.95 5.34 -14.87
CA SER A 44 -10.91 6.26 -15.35
C SER A 44 -10.98 6.42 -16.87
N LYS A 45 -10.23 7.40 -17.40
CA LYS A 45 -9.92 7.42 -18.84
C LYS A 45 -8.95 6.28 -19.19
N HIS A 46 -8.77 6.07 -20.48
CA HIS A 46 -7.93 5.00 -21.00
C HIS A 46 -6.44 5.28 -20.74
N ARG A 47 -5.72 4.26 -20.27
CA ARG A 47 -4.25 4.23 -20.14
C ARG A 47 -3.58 5.27 -19.23
N GLU A 48 -4.28 5.78 -18.22
CA GLU A 48 -3.74 6.80 -17.31
C GLU A 48 -3.41 6.31 -15.90
N VAL A 49 -3.97 5.18 -15.47
CA VAL A 49 -3.91 4.70 -14.08
C VAL A 49 -2.63 3.91 -13.83
N GLY A 50 -1.89 4.32 -12.79
CA GLY A 50 -0.69 3.63 -12.32
C GLY A 50 -1.00 2.57 -11.27
N PHE A 51 -1.67 2.97 -10.19
CA PHE A 51 -2.11 2.09 -9.10
C PHE A 51 -3.38 2.66 -8.45
N PHE A 52 -4.04 1.85 -7.64
CA PHE A 52 -5.12 2.28 -6.77
C PHE A 52 -4.94 1.72 -5.36
N SER A 53 -5.57 2.37 -4.38
CA SER A 53 -5.66 1.89 -3.01
C SER A 53 -7.08 2.09 -2.50
N VAL A 54 -7.59 1.11 -1.76
CA VAL A 54 -8.90 1.18 -1.11
C VAL A 54 -8.68 1.11 0.39
N GLY A 55 -9.28 2.03 1.12
CA GLY A 55 -9.14 2.08 2.57
C GLY A 55 -10.31 2.77 3.25
N ARG A 56 -10.41 2.60 4.56
CA ARG A 56 -11.42 3.27 5.39
C ARG A 56 -10.80 4.51 6.04
N MET A 57 -11.35 5.68 5.78
CA MET A 57 -10.91 6.95 6.37
C MET A 57 -12.14 7.75 6.78
N LYS A 58 -12.15 8.25 8.03
CA LYS A 58 -13.28 8.95 8.66
C LYS A 58 -14.61 8.20 8.48
N ASP A 59 -14.56 6.90 8.73
CA ASP A 59 -15.70 5.97 8.60
C ASP A 59 -16.28 5.81 7.19
N ARG A 60 -15.57 6.28 6.17
CA ARG A 60 -15.94 6.14 4.77
C ARG A 60 -14.97 5.22 4.07
N THR A 61 -15.47 4.31 3.24
CA THR A 61 -14.64 3.55 2.30
C THR A 61 -14.30 4.47 1.15
N LEU A 62 -13.02 4.66 0.86
CA LEU A 62 -12.55 5.51 -0.23
C LEU A 62 -11.65 4.70 -1.16
N LEU A 63 -11.80 4.96 -2.45
CA LEU A 63 -10.97 4.45 -3.52
C LEU A 63 -10.12 5.60 -4.05
N PHE A 64 -8.83 5.53 -3.80
CA PHE A 64 -7.83 6.42 -4.37
C PHE A 64 -7.26 5.75 -5.61
N TYR A 65 -7.19 6.45 -6.74
CA TYR A 65 -6.40 5.98 -7.87
C TYR A 65 -5.49 7.08 -8.40
N LYS A 66 -4.24 6.68 -8.66
CA LYS A 66 -3.20 7.57 -9.15
C LYS A 66 -3.17 7.56 -10.66
N ARG A 67 -3.24 8.76 -11.25
CA ARG A 67 -3.00 9.00 -12.68
C ARG A 67 -1.59 9.52 -12.88
N LYS A 68 -0.90 9.05 -13.92
CA LYS A 68 0.42 9.59 -14.31
C LYS A 68 0.24 10.74 -15.30
N GLU A 69 0.79 11.90 -14.98
CA GLU A 69 0.77 13.11 -15.82
C GLU A 69 2.22 13.59 -16.00
N GLY A 70 2.95 12.96 -16.93
CA GLY A 70 4.38 13.19 -17.10
C GLY A 70 5.17 12.79 -15.85
N LEU A 71 5.85 13.77 -15.22
CA LEU A 71 6.57 13.62 -13.96
C LEU A 71 5.72 13.97 -12.73
N SER A 72 4.45 14.31 -12.93
CA SER A 72 3.51 14.63 -11.86
C SER A 72 2.46 13.53 -11.68
N SER A 73 1.74 13.60 -10.56
CA SER A 73 0.74 12.60 -10.18
C SER A 73 -0.54 13.29 -9.75
N THR A 74 -1.67 12.83 -10.28
CA THR A 74 -3.01 13.25 -9.82
C THR A 74 -3.69 12.07 -9.14
N PHE A 75 -4.16 12.27 -7.92
CA PHE A 75 -4.96 11.30 -7.19
C PHE A 75 -6.43 11.69 -7.28
N ASN A 76 -7.22 10.83 -7.88
CA ASN A 76 -8.67 10.92 -7.87
C ASN A 76 -9.21 10.07 -6.71
N ILE A 77 -10.20 10.60 -6.00
CA ILE A 77 -10.75 9.98 -4.80
C ILE A 77 -12.23 9.75 -5.04
N LEU A 78 -12.63 8.49 -5.05
CA LEU A 78 -14.00 8.05 -5.24
C LEU A 78 -14.54 7.42 -3.96
N GLU A 79 -15.84 7.51 -3.76
CA GLU A 79 -16.54 6.79 -2.70
C GLU A 79 -17.60 5.88 -3.33
N PRO A 80 -17.61 4.58 -2.98
CA PRO A 80 -18.66 3.69 -3.41
C PRO A 80 -20.00 4.06 -2.77
N VAL A 81 -21.06 4.09 -3.57
CA VAL A 81 -22.42 4.46 -3.16
C VAL A 81 -23.27 3.19 -3.06
N LYS A 82 -23.89 2.95 -1.90
CA LYS A 82 -24.72 1.75 -1.65
C LYS A 82 -26.10 1.80 -2.33
N GLU A 83 -26.60 2.99 -2.67
CA GLU A 83 -27.93 3.16 -3.26
C GLU A 83 -27.88 3.33 -4.78
N LYS A 84 -28.52 2.40 -5.49
CA LYS A 84 -29.07 2.70 -6.81
C LYS A 84 -30.17 3.75 -6.65
N GLY A 85 -29.87 5.04 -6.87
CA GLY A 85 -30.92 6.00 -7.21
C GLY A 85 -30.99 7.38 -6.54
N SER A 86 -30.01 7.85 -5.76
CA SER A 86 -30.12 9.21 -5.17
C SER A 86 -29.53 10.36 -6.00
N LEU A 87 -28.84 10.08 -7.12
CA LEU A 87 -28.27 11.13 -7.98
C LEU A 87 -29.26 11.77 -8.99
N LYS A 88 -30.53 11.33 -9.05
CA LYS A 88 -31.53 11.91 -9.97
C LYS A 88 -32.14 13.26 -9.52
N LYS A 89 -31.67 13.89 -8.45
CA LYS A 89 -32.20 15.21 -8.02
C LYS A 89 -31.08 16.16 -7.57
N ARG A 90 -30.26 16.66 -8.49
CA ARG A 90 -29.60 17.98 -8.37
C ARG A 90 -28.88 18.40 -9.66
N SER A 91 -29.64 18.67 -10.72
CA SER A 91 -29.32 19.77 -11.64
C SER A 91 -30.51 20.02 -12.57
N LYS A 92 -31.38 20.96 -12.19
CA LYS A 92 -32.32 21.64 -13.10
C LYS A 92 -31.82 23.05 -13.37
N ILE A 93 -30.55 23.20 -13.72
CA ILE A 93 -30.01 24.47 -14.21
C ILE A 93 -29.58 24.22 -15.66
N PRO A 94 -30.31 24.73 -16.67
CA PRO A 94 -29.79 24.79 -18.02
C PRO A 94 -28.67 25.84 -18.01
N PHE A 95 -27.59 25.64 -18.77
CA PHE A 95 -26.44 26.56 -18.90
C PHE A 95 -25.21 26.36 -17.99
N THR A 96 -24.72 25.13 -17.82
CA THR A 96 -23.26 24.93 -17.68
C THR A 96 -22.82 23.65 -18.38
N ARG A 97 -22.17 23.79 -19.54
CA ARG A 97 -21.38 22.72 -20.16
C ARG A 97 -20.08 22.59 -19.34
N VAL A 98 -20.08 21.72 -18.35
CA VAL A 98 -18.83 21.17 -17.77
C VAL A 98 -18.73 19.73 -18.23
N SER A 99 -17.95 19.53 -19.27
CA SER A 99 -17.48 18.23 -19.73
C SER A 99 -16.26 17.83 -18.89
N ASP A 100 -16.43 16.95 -17.91
CA ASP A 100 -15.56 15.78 -17.69
C ASP A 100 -15.83 15.10 -16.33
N ALA A 101 -15.82 13.75 -16.37
CA ALA A 101 -15.99 12.77 -15.28
C ALA A 101 -17.43 12.60 -14.74
N GLY A 102 -18.15 11.65 -15.34
CA GLY A 102 -19.48 11.24 -14.89
C GLY A 102 -19.40 10.42 -13.61
N SER A 103 -20.16 10.85 -12.60
CA SER A 103 -20.53 9.98 -11.48
C SER A 103 -21.18 8.73 -12.05
N THR A 104 -20.58 7.56 -11.85
CA THR A 104 -21.28 6.30 -12.14
C THR A 104 -22.32 6.06 -11.06
N GLU A 105 -23.35 5.26 -11.33
CA GLU A 105 -24.40 4.97 -10.33
C GLU A 105 -23.83 4.39 -9.01
N TYR A 106 -22.62 3.83 -9.04
CA TYR A 106 -21.98 3.15 -7.91
C TYR A 106 -20.81 3.92 -7.29
N PHE A 107 -20.31 4.99 -7.93
CA PHE A 107 -19.18 5.75 -7.41
C PHE A 107 -19.44 7.25 -7.51
N ARG A 108 -19.22 7.92 -6.39
CA ARG A 108 -19.27 9.38 -6.28
C ARG A 108 -17.85 9.93 -6.22
N ASP A 109 -17.55 10.92 -7.04
CA ASP A 109 -16.33 11.72 -6.91
C ASP A 109 -16.33 12.48 -5.57
N VAL A 110 -15.29 12.27 -4.78
CA VAL A 110 -15.09 12.94 -3.48
C VAL A 110 -14.18 14.13 -3.64
N ASP A 111 -13.00 13.92 -4.24
CA ASP A 111 -11.97 14.95 -4.35
C ASP A 111 -10.89 14.58 -5.37
N LYS A 112 -10.00 15.54 -5.67
CA LYS A 112 -8.83 15.39 -6.52
C LYS A 112 -7.64 16.14 -5.92
N ILE A 113 -6.49 15.48 -5.89
CA ILE A 113 -5.25 16.02 -5.32
C ILE A 113 -4.14 15.93 -6.36
N TYR A 114 -3.47 17.05 -6.58
CA TYR A 114 -2.32 17.13 -7.47
C TYR A 114 -1.02 17.11 -6.65
N VAL A 115 -0.08 16.25 -7.05
CA VAL A 115 1.25 16.14 -6.48
C VAL A 115 2.27 16.40 -7.60
N PRO A 116 3.13 17.44 -7.48
CA PRO A 116 4.03 17.86 -8.55
C PRO A 116 5.27 16.96 -8.71
N THR A 117 5.14 15.66 -8.40
CA THR A 117 6.22 14.68 -8.44
C THR A 117 5.69 13.28 -8.78
N GLU A 118 6.60 12.35 -9.06
CA GLU A 118 6.24 10.96 -9.27
C GLU A 118 5.90 10.31 -7.92
N CYS A 119 4.79 9.58 -7.90
CA CYS A 119 4.35 8.81 -6.73
C CYS A 119 4.37 7.31 -7.02
N TYR A 120 4.80 6.54 -6.02
CA TYR A 120 5.05 5.10 -6.09
C TYR A 120 4.00 4.27 -5.35
N GLY A 121 3.34 4.85 -4.35
CA GLY A 121 2.42 4.14 -3.45
C GLY A 121 1.71 5.10 -2.50
N MET A 122 0.91 4.54 -1.59
CA MET A 122 0.26 5.30 -0.51
C MET A 122 -0.20 4.40 0.64
N ASN A 123 -0.30 4.98 1.84
CA ASN A 123 -1.00 4.37 2.98
C ASN A 123 -2.24 5.20 3.34
N ILE A 124 -3.35 4.55 3.65
CA ILE A 124 -4.59 5.19 4.11
C ILE A 124 -4.73 4.93 5.61
N PHE A 125 -4.84 5.99 6.40
CA PHE A 125 -5.09 5.91 7.85
C PHE A 125 -6.48 6.43 8.18
N LYS A 126 -6.88 6.30 9.45
CA LYS A 126 -8.21 6.71 9.93
C LYS A 126 -8.54 8.17 9.62
N ASN A 127 -7.59 9.10 9.72
CA ASN A 127 -7.84 10.55 9.63
C ASN A 127 -7.04 11.26 8.53
N TYR A 128 -6.03 10.61 7.98
CA TYR A 128 -5.11 11.14 6.99
C TYR A 128 -4.65 10.00 6.06
N PHE A 129 -3.99 10.34 4.97
CA PHE A 129 -3.29 9.38 4.12
C PHE A 129 -1.86 9.89 3.89
N ALA A 130 -0.95 8.99 3.55
CA ALA A 130 0.42 9.32 3.22
C ALA A 130 0.71 8.88 1.79
N ILE A 131 1.17 9.81 0.96
CA ILE A 131 1.63 9.53 -0.40
C ILE A 131 3.12 9.21 -0.36
N HIS A 132 3.54 8.20 -1.11
CA HIS A 132 4.94 7.84 -1.30
C HIS A 132 5.40 8.50 -2.60
N SER A 133 6.25 9.52 -2.51
CA SER A 133 6.72 10.25 -3.68
C SER A 133 8.24 10.21 -3.80
N SER A 134 8.75 10.74 -4.92
CA SER A 134 10.19 10.96 -5.11
C SER A 134 10.80 11.94 -4.10
N ARG A 135 10.00 12.60 -3.26
CA ARG A 135 10.45 13.47 -2.15
C ARG A 135 10.32 12.80 -0.76
N GLY A 136 9.99 11.52 -0.71
CA GLY A 136 9.72 10.80 0.54
C GLY A 136 8.23 10.68 0.84
N PHE A 137 7.89 10.56 2.12
CA PHE A 137 6.51 10.41 2.58
C PHE A 137 5.84 11.77 2.77
N GLU A 138 4.63 11.93 2.24
CA GLU A 138 3.83 13.16 2.35
C GLU A 138 2.46 12.86 2.95
N ALA A 139 2.28 13.18 4.24
CA ALA A 139 1.03 13.01 4.95
C ALA A 139 0.07 14.17 4.69
N MET A 140 -1.20 13.87 4.39
CA MET A 140 -2.23 14.83 4.01
C MET A 140 -3.60 14.43 4.58
N SER A 141 -4.48 15.41 4.77
CA SER A 141 -5.90 15.19 5.09
C SER A 141 -6.80 15.82 4.02
N LEU A 142 -7.98 15.24 3.79
CA LEU A 142 -8.96 15.80 2.85
C LEU A 142 -9.51 17.16 3.29
N ASP A 143 -9.47 17.47 4.59
CA ASP A 143 -9.99 18.76 5.09
C ASP A 143 -9.02 19.89 4.83
N PHE A 144 -7.72 19.66 5.10
CA PHE A 144 -6.73 20.73 5.15
C PHE A 144 -5.73 20.69 3.99
N LYS A 145 -5.74 19.66 3.14
CA LYS A 145 -4.94 19.44 1.90
C LYS A 145 -3.47 19.88 1.93
N PHE A 146 -2.92 20.12 3.11
CA PHE A 146 -1.55 20.52 3.32
C PHE A 146 -0.70 19.25 3.44
N ALA A 147 0.35 19.19 2.64
CA ALA A 147 1.31 18.09 2.65
C ALA A 147 2.36 18.32 3.74
N ARG A 148 2.51 17.34 4.62
CA ARG A 148 3.53 17.32 5.66
C ARG A 148 4.51 16.19 5.38
N SER A 149 5.78 16.54 5.24
CA SER A 149 6.84 15.55 5.01
C SER A 149 7.09 14.69 6.25
N LEU A 150 7.36 13.40 6.04
CA LEU A 150 7.70 12.44 7.08
C LEU A 150 9.06 11.79 6.79
N PRO A 151 9.94 11.64 7.80
CA PRO A 151 9.85 12.23 9.14
C PRO A 151 9.92 13.77 9.08
N GLU A 152 9.33 14.43 10.06
CA GLU A 152 9.28 15.90 10.14
C GLU A 152 10.51 16.47 10.87
N SER A 153 10.95 15.78 11.92
CA SER A 153 12.12 16.16 12.71
C SER A 153 13.15 15.04 12.76
N TYR A 154 14.40 15.43 12.52
CA TYR A 154 15.58 14.57 12.64
C TYR A 154 16.30 14.76 13.99
N VAL A 155 15.66 15.42 14.95
CA VAL A 155 16.16 15.67 16.30
C VAL A 155 15.40 14.79 17.28
N SER A 156 16.05 14.33 18.35
CA SER A 156 15.38 13.52 19.39
C SER A 156 14.27 14.33 20.01
N ALA A 157 13.21 13.67 20.48
CA ALA A 157 12.20 14.29 21.35
C ALA A 157 12.82 15.01 22.57
N SER A 158 14.04 14.65 22.98
CA SER A 158 14.80 15.32 24.05
C SER A 158 15.63 16.55 23.62
N GLY A 159 15.54 17.01 22.37
CA GLY A 159 16.21 18.23 21.89
C GLY A 159 17.72 18.12 21.64
N ASN A 160 18.33 16.96 21.90
CA ASN A 160 19.75 16.72 21.60
C ASN A 160 19.91 16.23 20.15
N SER A 161 21.00 16.64 19.50
CA SER A 161 21.44 16.07 18.21
C SER A 161 21.52 14.55 18.35
N LEU A 162 20.71 13.83 17.57
CA LEU A 162 20.69 12.37 17.63
C LEU A 162 21.94 11.83 16.93
N SER A 163 22.77 11.09 17.65
CA SER A 163 23.62 10.07 17.04
C SER A 163 22.79 8.79 16.86
N ILE A 164 22.02 8.70 15.77
CA ILE A 164 21.24 7.49 15.46
C ILE A 164 22.17 6.52 14.74
N SER A 165 22.59 5.44 15.39
CA SER A 165 23.43 4.40 14.75
C SER A 165 24.65 4.97 14.01
N GLY A 166 25.26 6.03 14.54
CA GLY A 166 26.41 6.72 13.93
C GLY A 166 26.07 7.75 12.84
N TYR A 167 24.79 7.97 12.51
CA TYR A 167 24.34 9.06 11.66
C TYR A 167 24.19 10.35 12.47
N THR A 168 24.55 11.48 11.83
CA THR A 168 24.13 12.82 12.27
C THR A 168 22.75 13.11 11.68
N SER A 169 22.06 14.12 12.22
CA SER A 169 20.77 14.57 11.66
C SER A 169 20.86 14.88 10.17
N ASP A 170 21.94 15.52 9.72
CA ASP A 170 22.14 15.89 8.31
C ASP A 170 22.43 14.68 7.42
N SER A 171 23.25 13.73 7.88
CA SER A 171 23.55 12.54 7.07
C SER A 171 22.35 11.61 6.98
N LEU A 172 21.55 11.51 8.05
CA LEU A 172 20.29 10.78 8.03
C LEU A 172 19.26 11.44 7.11
N LYS A 173 19.14 12.77 7.16
CA LYS A 173 18.26 13.51 6.25
C LYS A 173 18.64 13.26 4.79
N LYS A 174 19.92 13.36 4.44
CA LYS A 174 20.40 13.04 3.08
C LYS A 174 20.08 11.61 2.66
N LYS A 175 20.24 10.65 3.59
CA LYS A 175 19.87 9.24 3.34
C LYS A 175 18.37 9.11 3.05
N VAL A 176 17.50 9.73 3.85
CA VAL A 176 16.05 9.73 3.64
C VAL A 176 15.66 10.38 2.32
N ASP A 177 16.18 11.58 2.03
CA ASP A 177 15.85 12.33 0.81
C ASP A 177 16.28 11.58 -0.47
N GLY A 178 17.32 10.75 -0.39
CA GLY A 178 17.82 9.93 -1.50
C GLY A 178 17.16 8.55 -1.64
N SER A 179 16.19 8.21 -0.79
CA SER A 179 15.65 6.85 -0.71
C SER A 179 14.19 6.77 -1.10
N LYS A 180 13.83 5.70 -1.81
CA LYS A 180 12.45 5.45 -2.23
C LYS A 180 11.60 5.02 -1.02
N PRO A 181 10.50 5.73 -0.71
CA PRO A 181 9.53 5.31 0.30
C PRO A 181 8.74 4.07 -0.16
N MET A 182 8.52 3.13 0.75
CA MET A 182 7.88 1.83 0.46
C MET A 182 6.60 1.60 1.27
N GLY A 183 6.55 2.03 2.54
CA GLY A 183 5.38 1.83 3.39
C GLY A 183 5.52 2.47 4.76
N ILE A 184 4.38 2.77 5.38
CA ILE A 184 4.28 3.24 6.76
C ILE A 184 3.41 2.26 7.54
N PHE A 185 3.96 1.71 8.62
CA PHE A 185 3.27 0.72 9.43
C PHE A 185 3.14 1.17 10.88
N ARG A 186 1.98 0.97 11.49
CA ARG A 186 1.80 1.17 12.92
C ARG A 186 2.41 -0.04 13.66
N VAL A 187 3.39 0.21 14.52
CA VAL A 187 4.06 -0.84 15.29
C VAL A 187 3.62 -0.86 16.76
N MET A 188 3.22 0.28 17.31
CA MET A 188 2.65 0.40 18.67
C MET A 188 1.56 1.49 18.68
N GLU A 189 0.95 1.75 19.83
CA GLU A 189 -0.18 2.69 19.94
C GLU A 189 0.13 4.08 19.36
N ALA A 190 1.34 4.61 19.54
CA ALA A 190 1.75 5.91 19.05
C ALA A 190 3.07 5.90 18.25
N SER A 191 3.47 4.73 17.74
CA SER A 191 4.74 4.55 17.04
C SER A 191 4.53 3.94 15.68
N PHE A 192 5.23 4.50 14.70
CA PHE A 192 5.18 4.12 13.30
C PHE A 192 6.57 3.73 12.81
N LEU A 193 6.61 2.84 11.85
CA LEU A 193 7.81 2.45 11.13
C LEU A 193 7.70 2.97 9.70
N LEU A 194 8.59 3.88 9.34
CA LEU A 194 8.74 4.38 7.97
C LEU A 194 9.73 3.48 7.24
N CYS A 195 9.24 2.67 6.30
CA CYS A 195 10.06 1.75 5.51
C CYS A 195 10.43 2.39 4.17
N TYR A 196 11.73 2.47 3.91
CA TYR A 196 12.34 2.83 2.64
C TYR A 196 12.85 1.56 1.95
N GLU A 197 13.34 1.68 0.72
CA GLU A 197 13.83 0.53 -0.04
C GLU A 197 15.00 -0.21 0.63
N GLU A 198 15.86 0.44 1.40
CA GLU A 198 17.06 -0.20 1.99
C GLU A 198 17.08 -0.17 3.52
N PHE A 199 16.14 0.52 4.16
CA PHE A 199 16.12 0.66 5.61
C PHE A 199 14.75 1.09 6.14
N ALA A 200 14.59 1.07 7.44
CA ALA A 200 13.45 1.66 8.13
C ALA A 200 13.86 2.50 9.35
N ILE A 201 13.02 3.46 9.70
CA ILE A 201 13.17 4.32 10.89
C ILE A 201 11.86 4.38 11.67
N TYR A 202 11.97 4.42 13.00
CA TYR A 202 10.82 4.64 13.86
C TYR A 202 10.50 6.11 13.99
N THR A 203 9.21 6.45 14.02
CA THR A 203 8.73 7.79 14.36
C THR A 203 7.56 7.73 15.33
N ASP A 204 7.35 8.82 16.07
CA ASP A 204 6.12 9.01 16.81
C ASP A 204 4.96 9.42 15.87
N LYS A 205 3.77 9.63 16.44
CA LYS A 205 2.59 10.12 15.71
C LYS A 205 2.74 11.54 15.13
N TYR A 206 3.70 12.32 15.62
CA TYR A 206 4.02 13.65 15.13
C TYR A 206 5.08 13.61 14.02
N GLY A 207 5.69 12.46 13.75
CA GLY A 207 6.74 12.31 12.74
C GLY A 207 8.14 12.68 13.25
N ASN A 208 8.33 12.77 14.57
CA ASN A 208 9.66 12.88 15.15
C ASN A 208 10.31 11.50 15.16
N ILE A 209 11.58 11.42 14.77
CA ILE A 209 12.31 10.15 14.82
C ILE A 209 12.40 9.67 16.27
N MET A 210 12.12 8.38 16.46
CA MET A 210 12.19 7.67 17.74
C MET A 210 13.37 6.70 17.75
N GLY A 211 13.93 6.52 18.96
CA GLY A 211 15.03 5.58 19.18
C GLY A 211 16.34 6.05 18.56
N SER A 212 17.35 5.20 18.71
CA SER A 212 18.72 5.45 18.24
C SER A 212 19.13 4.51 17.11
N ASN A 213 18.20 3.71 16.57
CA ASN A 213 18.53 2.69 15.58
C ASN A 213 17.90 2.98 14.20
N VAL A 214 18.71 2.81 13.15
CA VAL A 214 18.24 2.69 11.77
C VAL A 214 18.25 1.22 11.42
N ILE A 215 17.09 0.69 11.03
CA ILE A 215 16.96 -0.71 10.63
C ILE A 215 17.46 -0.83 9.19
N ASN A 216 18.73 -1.16 8.98
CA ASN A 216 19.26 -1.44 7.64
C ASN A 216 18.81 -2.83 7.19
N PHE A 217 18.22 -2.92 6.01
CA PHE A 217 17.83 -4.17 5.39
C PHE A 217 19.02 -4.88 4.75
N ILE A 218 18.95 -6.21 4.66
CA ILE A 218 19.99 -7.03 4.02
C ILE A 218 19.92 -6.87 2.50
N SER A 219 18.70 -6.80 1.95
CA SER A 219 18.43 -6.62 0.53
C SER A 219 17.54 -5.42 0.28
N LYS A 220 17.69 -4.79 -0.90
CA LYS A 220 16.79 -3.75 -1.36
C LYS A 220 15.37 -4.31 -1.52
N ALA A 221 14.41 -3.72 -0.82
CA ALA A 221 13.02 -4.14 -0.81
C ALA A 221 12.33 -3.81 -2.15
N SER A 222 11.75 -4.83 -2.78
CA SER A 222 10.78 -4.65 -3.86
C SER A 222 9.38 -4.42 -3.29
N TRP A 223 9.07 -5.05 -2.16
CA TRP A 223 7.86 -4.84 -1.37
C TRP A 223 8.15 -4.85 0.13
N VAL A 224 7.28 -4.21 0.89
CA VAL A 224 7.26 -4.27 2.35
C VAL A 224 5.84 -4.55 2.81
N ALA A 225 5.70 -5.44 3.78
CA ALA A 225 4.41 -5.78 4.38
C ALA A 225 4.58 -6.02 5.88
N ILE A 226 3.50 -5.88 6.65
CA ILE A 226 3.52 -6.15 8.08
C ILE A 226 2.43 -7.13 8.47
N GLN A 227 2.82 -8.15 9.23
CA GLN A 227 1.91 -8.98 10.01
C GLN A 227 2.39 -8.91 11.44
N HIS A 228 1.81 -7.99 12.21
CA HIS A 228 2.35 -7.57 13.51
C HIS A 228 2.59 -8.78 14.44
N PRO A 229 3.78 -8.89 15.10
CA PRO A 229 4.83 -7.89 15.22
C PRO A 229 5.96 -7.99 14.17
N TYR A 230 5.74 -8.67 13.05
CA TYR A 230 6.77 -8.95 12.05
C TYR A 230 6.65 -8.07 10.81
N LEU A 231 7.74 -7.40 10.45
CA LEU A 231 7.94 -6.76 9.16
C LEU A 231 8.53 -7.78 8.18
N PHE A 232 7.97 -7.83 6.99
CA PHE A 232 8.46 -8.61 5.87
C PHE A 232 9.08 -7.65 4.85
N VAL A 233 10.38 -7.78 4.66
CA VAL A 233 11.15 -7.07 3.64
C VAL A 233 11.36 -8.04 2.50
N ILE A 234 10.67 -7.81 1.38
CA ILE A 234 10.56 -8.78 0.29
C ILE A 234 11.36 -8.26 -0.90
N HIS A 235 12.36 -9.03 -1.30
CA HIS A 235 13.11 -8.90 -2.54
C HIS A 235 12.79 -10.09 -3.46
N GLU A 236 13.12 -10.00 -4.74
CA GLU A 236 12.81 -11.05 -5.74
C GLU A 236 13.53 -12.39 -5.47
N GLU A 237 14.57 -12.37 -4.64
CA GLU A 237 15.39 -13.53 -4.30
C GLU A 237 15.34 -13.93 -2.82
N MET A 238 14.83 -13.05 -1.96
CA MET A 238 14.78 -13.31 -0.52
C MET A 238 13.70 -12.52 0.20
N ILE A 239 13.27 -13.05 1.34
CA ILE A 239 12.39 -12.40 2.30
C ILE A 239 13.12 -12.33 3.63
N GLU A 240 13.33 -11.13 4.13
CA GLU A 240 13.85 -10.86 5.47
C GLU A 240 12.66 -10.61 6.41
N ILE A 241 12.53 -11.42 7.46
CA ILE A 241 11.49 -11.30 8.48
C ILE A 241 12.11 -10.70 9.73
N ARG A 242 11.62 -9.52 10.12
CA ARG A 242 12.11 -8.77 11.28
C ARG A 242 11.03 -8.61 12.33
N LYS A 243 11.39 -8.79 13.60
CA LYS A 243 10.55 -8.39 14.74
C LYS A 243 10.73 -6.89 14.98
N VAL A 244 9.65 -6.11 15.00
CA VAL A 244 9.73 -4.63 15.01
C VAL A 244 9.07 -3.94 16.22
N ASP A 245 8.40 -4.70 17.09
CA ASP A 245 7.89 -4.24 18.38
C ASP A 245 8.98 -4.08 19.46
N ASP A 246 10.21 -4.54 19.21
CA ASP A 246 11.35 -4.37 20.12
C ASP A 246 12.11 -3.04 19.92
N LEU A 247 11.69 -2.20 18.95
CA LEU A 247 12.39 -0.99 18.50
C LEU A 247 13.83 -1.18 18.00
N VAL A 248 14.31 -2.43 17.93
CA VAL A 248 15.62 -2.81 17.40
C VAL A 248 15.48 -3.29 15.96
N GLY A 249 14.36 -3.95 15.63
CA GLY A 249 14.12 -4.50 14.31
C GLY A 249 14.87 -5.81 14.08
N SER A 250 14.97 -6.68 15.09
CA SER A 250 15.83 -7.88 15.02
C SER A 250 15.40 -8.85 13.91
N VAL A 251 16.37 -9.34 13.12
CA VAL A 251 16.11 -10.37 12.10
C VAL A 251 15.77 -11.67 12.79
N LYS A 252 14.65 -12.28 12.41
CA LYS A 252 14.18 -13.56 12.94
C LYS A 252 14.34 -14.69 11.94
N GLN A 253 14.16 -14.40 10.66
CA GLN A 253 14.28 -15.41 9.62
C GLN A 253 14.64 -14.75 8.29
N ILE A 254 15.36 -15.52 7.46
CA ILE A 254 15.57 -15.21 6.05
C ILE A 254 15.07 -16.41 5.25
N ILE A 255 14.26 -16.15 4.25
CA ILE A 255 13.74 -17.16 3.32
C ILE A 255 14.25 -16.81 1.93
N THR A 256 14.88 -17.77 1.26
CA THR A 256 15.41 -17.57 -0.09
C THR A 256 14.50 -18.20 -1.14
N GLY A 257 14.52 -17.66 -2.34
CA GLY A 257 13.70 -18.11 -3.46
C GLY A 257 14.09 -17.41 -4.75
N LYS A 258 13.24 -17.54 -5.77
CA LYS A 258 13.43 -16.88 -7.07
C LYS A 258 12.10 -16.35 -7.58
N ASP A 259 12.09 -15.15 -8.14
CA ASP A 259 10.88 -14.45 -8.62
C ASP A 259 9.82 -14.34 -7.50
N ILE A 260 10.28 -14.01 -6.28
CA ILE A 260 9.40 -13.77 -5.14
C ILE A 260 8.63 -12.47 -5.37
N ARG A 261 7.31 -12.55 -5.28
CA ARG A 261 6.39 -11.42 -5.48
C ARG A 261 5.33 -11.41 -4.39
N LEU A 262 5.07 -10.24 -3.82
CA LEU A 262 3.95 -10.05 -2.90
C LEU A 262 2.63 -10.05 -3.69
N MET A 263 1.64 -10.81 -3.22
CA MET A 263 0.33 -10.95 -3.87
C MET A 263 -0.81 -10.35 -3.06
N ASP A 264 -0.82 -10.57 -1.74
CA ASP A 264 -1.77 -9.94 -0.81
C ASP A 264 -1.06 -9.68 0.52
N ASP A 265 -1.37 -8.54 1.13
CA ASP A 265 -0.82 -8.06 2.42
C ASP A 265 -1.90 -7.48 3.34
N LYS A 266 -3.16 -7.82 3.09
CA LYS A 266 -4.28 -7.41 3.94
C LYS A 266 -4.17 -7.99 5.34
N GLU A 267 -4.84 -7.35 6.28
CA GLU A 267 -4.86 -7.69 7.71
C GLU A 267 -4.86 -9.22 7.94
N ASP A 268 -3.78 -9.71 8.56
CA ASP A 268 -3.47 -11.10 8.91
C ASP A 268 -3.25 -12.10 7.75
N GLN A 269 -3.27 -11.63 6.50
CA GLN A 269 -2.97 -12.43 5.31
C GLN A 269 -1.77 -11.88 4.57
N LEU A 270 -0.70 -12.68 4.52
CA LEU A 270 0.47 -12.37 3.71
C LEU A 270 0.70 -13.50 2.71
N VAL A 271 0.34 -13.24 1.46
CA VAL A 271 0.45 -14.21 0.37
C VAL A 271 1.54 -13.79 -0.59
N ILE A 272 2.45 -14.72 -0.88
CA ILE A 272 3.51 -14.54 -1.87
C ILE A 272 3.36 -15.54 -3.02
N ALA A 273 3.93 -15.18 -4.16
CA ALA A 273 4.22 -16.12 -5.23
C ALA A 273 5.73 -16.24 -5.42
N LEU A 274 6.23 -17.43 -5.78
CA LEU A 274 7.63 -17.65 -6.15
C LEU A 274 7.76 -18.77 -7.19
N THR A 275 8.90 -18.85 -7.86
CA THR A 275 9.22 -19.99 -8.74
C THR A 275 9.32 -21.28 -7.93
N HIS A 276 8.72 -22.36 -8.42
CA HIS A 276 8.79 -23.66 -7.77
C HIS A 276 10.23 -24.21 -7.80
N PRO A 277 10.87 -24.48 -6.65
CA PRO A 277 12.32 -24.75 -6.59
C PRO A 277 12.73 -26.08 -7.25
N LYS A 278 11.80 -27.03 -7.39
CA LYS A 278 12.06 -28.37 -7.94
C LYS A 278 11.39 -28.68 -9.28
N ILE A 279 10.43 -27.86 -9.72
CA ILE A 279 9.61 -28.16 -10.90
C ILE A 279 9.66 -26.94 -11.80
N ASN A 280 10.33 -27.08 -12.93
CA ASN A 280 10.44 -26.01 -13.92
C ASN A 280 9.05 -25.58 -14.39
N ASP A 281 8.95 -24.29 -14.77
CA ASP A 281 7.74 -23.68 -15.33
C ASP A 281 6.51 -23.70 -14.39
N ARG A 282 6.72 -23.93 -13.09
CA ARG A 282 5.67 -23.80 -12.08
C ARG A 282 5.99 -22.69 -11.09
N GLN A 283 4.93 -22.08 -10.58
CA GLN A 283 4.98 -21.13 -9.48
C GLN A 283 4.26 -21.72 -8.26
N LEU A 284 4.78 -21.43 -7.08
CA LEU A 284 4.11 -21.68 -5.81
C LEU A 284 3.42 -20.40 -5.36
N ILE A 285 2.23 -20.55 -4.79
CA ILE A 285 1.55 -19.51 -4.03
C ILE A 285 1.54 -19.98 -2.58
N LEU A 286 2.12 -19.20 -1.69
CA LEU A 286 2.28 -19.54 -0.28
C LEU A 286 1.68 -18.43 0.57
N GLU A 287 1.01 -18.82 1.65
CA GLU A 287 0.53 -17.92 2.69
C GLU A 287 1.42 -18.07 3.92
N PHE A 288 1.86 -16.96 4.50
CA PHE A 288 2.52 -16.94 5.79
C PHE A 288 1.49 -17.04 6.90
N ILE A 289 1.60 -18.12 7.66
CA ILE A 289 0.77 -18.34 8.85
C ILE A 289 1.68 -18.20 10.06
N ARG A 290 1.25 -17.41 11.03
CA ARG A 290 1.96 -17.27 12.30
C ARG A 290 1.94 -18.61 13.03
N ASN A 291 3.11 -19.11 13.40
CA ASN A 291 3.19 -20.29 14.23
C ASN A 291 2.67 -19.96 15.64
N GLU A 292 1.55 -20.54 16.04
CA GLU A 292 0.97 -20.38 17.39
C GLU A 292 1.71 -21.20 18.45
N TYR A 293 2.56 -22.13 18.02
CA TYR A 293 3.35 -22.97 18.91
C TYR A 293 4.70 -22.31 19.18
N ILE A 294 4.89 -21.84 20.42
CA ILE A 294 6.20 -21.54 20.97
C ILE A 294 6.91 -22.89 21.11
N LEU A 295 7.84 -23.20 20.20
CA LEU A 295 8.86 -24.19 20.50
C LEU A 295 9.73 -23.54 21.58
N GLU A 296 9.46 -23.88 22.85
CA GLU A 296 10.43 -23.62 23.90
C GLU A 296 11.71 -24.34 23.47
N ASP A 297 12.71 -23.55 23.11
CA ASP A 297 14.05 -24.03 22.83
C ASP A 297 14.58 -24.55 24.18
N ASN A 298 14.25 -25.81 24.48
CA ASN A 298 14.83 -26.55 25.58
C ASN A 298 16.30 -26.74 25.22
N GLY A 299 17.09 -25.71 25.49
CA GLY A 299 18.54 -25.74 25.41
C GLY A 299 19.07 -26.80 26.36
N SER A 300 19.10 -28.05 25.91
CA SER A 300 20.08 -29.01 26.36
C SER A 300 21.35 -28.74 25.58
N SER A 301 22.12 -27.78 26.07
CA SER A 301 23.56 -27.78 25.87
C SER A 301 24.12 -28.99 26.62
N ASP A 302 24.14 -30.14 25.96
CA ASP A 302 25.00 -31.26 26.31
C ASP A 302 25.70 -31.69 25.03
N LEU A 303 26.91 -31.15 24.84
CA LEU A 303 28.15 -31.81 24.41
C LEU A 303 29.29 -30.78 24.32
#